data_AF-A0A914KEV6-F1
#
_entry.id   AF-A0A914KEV6-F1
#
_cell.length_a   1.000
_cell.length_b   1.000
_cell.length_c   1.000
_cell.angle_alpha   90.00
_cell.angle_beta   90.00
_cell.angle_gamma   90.00
#
_symmetry.space_group_name_H-M   'P 1'
#
loop_
_entity.id
_entity.type
_entity.pdbx_description
1 polymer ?
#
loop_
_entity_poly.entity_id
_entity_poly.type
_entity_poly.pdbx_seq_one_letter_code
_entity_poly.pdbx_strand_id
1 'polypeptide(L)'
;MTRLFVEGRTETVRSCTTESCAFVKAMMNPECSREERLQLLRTAAERHQDLYRLAMSGKGVDRHLFALYVVMKYLEEVSPFFDKIFPPTYLLSTSQTPMTQGEYETRDFDQAKLNNLITPGGGFGPVADDGYGVSYIIIKEDQIGFHISSKKSAPNT
;
A
#
# COMPACT_ATOMS: atom_id res chain seq x y z
N MET A 1 -0.09 9.43 -1.07
CA MET A 1 -0.36 10.30 -2.25
C MET A 1 0.69 11.40 -2.31
N THR A 2 1.10 11.85 -3.51
CA THR A 2 2.12 12.92 -3.69
C THR A 2 1.51 14.29 -3.98
N ARG A 3 0.27 14.54 -3.51
CA ARG A 3 -0.50 15.77 -3.79
C ARG A 3 0.06 17.06 -3.16
N LEU A 4 1.21 16.99 -2.49
CA LEU A 4 1.99 18.17 -2.09
C LEU A 4 2.65 18.86 -3.30
N PHE A 5 2.81 18.14 -4.41
CA PHE A 5 3.39 18.64 -5.65
C PHE A 5 2.29 18.91 -6.69
N VAL A 6 2.53 19.90 -7.56
CA VAL A 6 1.68 20.18 -8.73
C VAL A 6 1.57 18.92 -9.57
N GLU A 7 0.33 18.55 -9.94
CA GLU A 7 0.00 17.33 -10.70
C GLU A 7 0.43 16.01 -10.01
N GLY A 8 0.80 16.05 -8.73
CA GLY A 8 1.22 14.89 -7.96
C GLY A 8 0.12 13.83 -7.84
N ARG A 9 0.43 12.60 -8.26
CA ARG A 9 -0.45 11.43 -8.15
C ARG A 9 -0.02 10.53 -6.99
N THR A 10 0.78 9.50 -7.28
CA THR A 10 1.13 8.45 -6.34
C THR A 10 2.62 8.11 -6.38
N GLU A 11 3.10 7.59 -5.27
CA GLU A 11 4.40 6.93 -5.10
C GLU A 11 4.15 5.59 -4.39
N THR A 12 5.03 4.61 -4.58
CA THR A 12 4.95 3.29 -3.94
C THR A 12 5.55 3.34 -2.53
N VAL A 13 4.81 2.80 -1.56
CA VAL A 13 5.34 2.45 -0.24
C VAL A 13 5.56 0.94 -0.19
N ARG A 14 6.80 0.51 0.06
CA ARG A 14 7.16 -0.90 0.15
C ARG A 14 6.98 -1.40 1.58
N SER A 15 5.82 -1.97 1.88
CA SER A 15 5.44 -2.39 3.23
C SER A 15 6.26 -3.57 3.77
N CYS A 16 6.85 -4.38 2.89
CA CYS A 16 7.72 -5.50 3.27
C CYS A 16 9.14 -4.99 3.55
N THR A 17 9.42 -4.65 4.80
CA THR A 17 10.72 -4.17 5.27
C THR A 17 11.40 -5.21 6.16
N THR A 18 12.66 -4.97 6.51
CA THR A 18 13.39 -5.77 7.49
C THR A 18 12.70 -5.78 8.86
N GLU A 19 12.15 -4.65 9.27
CA GLU A 19 11.43 -4.44 10.53
C GLU A 19 10.09 -5.18 10.54
N SER A 20 9.31 -5.08 9.45
CA SER A 20 8.06 -5.85 9.34
C SER A 20 8.33 -7.36 9.35
N CYS A 21 9.39 -7.80 8.66
CA CYS A 21 9.80 -9.20 8.67
C CYS A 21 10.23 -9.66 10.07
N ALA A 22 10.99 -8.84 10.80
CA ALA A 22 11.42 -9.16 12.16
C ALA A 22 10.23 -9.31 13.10
N PHE A 23 9.26 -8.39 13.03
CA PHE A 23 8.02 -8.47 13.79
C PHE A 23 7.23 -9.75 13.48
N VAL A 24 6.98 -10.06 12.20
CA VAL A 24 6.23 -11.26 11.82
C VAL A 24 6.94 -12.53 12.27
N LYS A 25 8.27 -12.61 12.14
CA LYS A 25 9.06 -13.75 12.62
C LYS A 25 8.95 -13.93 14.13
N ALA A 26 9.02 -12.85 14.91
CA ALA A 26 8.86 -12.91 16.37
C ALA A 26 7.44 -13.30 16.81
N MET A 27 6.41 -12.89 16.06
CA MET A 27 5.03 -13.32 16.30
C MET A 27 4.85 -14.83 16.08
N MET A 28 5.57 -15.40 15.12
CA MET A 28 5.53 -16.84 14.82
C MET A 28 6.45 -17.69 15.72
N ASN A 29 7.37 -17.06 16.47
CA ASN A 29 8.29 -17.75 17.35
C ASN A 29 7.67 -17.94 18.74
N PRO A 30 7.38 -19.17 19.21
CA PRO A 30 6.82 -19.40 20.54
C PRO A 30 7.74 -18.94 21.68
N GLU A 31 9.06 -18.89 21.45
CA GLU A 31 10.06 -18.50 22.44
C GLU A 31 10.14 -16.97 22.66
N CYS A 32 9.58 -16.17 21.75
CA CYS A 32 9.58 -14.70 21.90
C CYS A 32 8.56 -14.25 22.96
N SER A 33 9.00 -13.35 23.84
CA SER A 33 8.13 -12.77 24.87
C SER A 33 7.09 -11.82 24.27
N ARG A 34 6.04 -11.53 25.04
CA ARG A 34 5.02 -10.54 24.65
C ARG A 34 5.64 -9.15 24.49
N GLU A 35 6.56 -8.81 25.38
CA GLU A 35 7.25 -7.52 25.42
C GLU A 35 8.12 -7.34 24.16
N GLU A 36 8.84 -8.38 23.75
CA GLU A 36 9.65 -8.37 22.53
C GLU A 36 8.77 -8.20 21.27
N ARG A 37 7.67 -8.96 21.17
CA ARG A 37 6.71 -8.84 20.07
C ARG A 37 6.11 -7.44 19.97
N LEU A 38 5.75 -6.84 21.11
CA LEU A 38 5.22 -5.47 21.15
C LEU A 38 6.27 -4.44 20.72
N GLN A 39 7.51 -4.60 21.15
CA GLN A 39 8.59 -3.70 20.75
C GLN A 39 8.83 -3.76 19.23
N LEU A 40 8.90 -4.97 18.66
CA LEU A 40 9.09 -5.16 17.23
C LEU A 40 7.90 -4.65 16.41
N LEU A 41 6.66 -4.79 16.90
CA LEU A 41 5.48 -4.21 16.28
C LEU A 41 5.60 -2.68 16.17
N ARG A 42 6.00 -2.01 17.26
CA ARG A 42 6.17 -0.55 17.29
C ARG A 42 7.23 -0.11 16.29
N THR A 43 8.38 -0.77 16.28
CA THR A 43 9.47 -0.47 15.34
C THR A 43 9.03 -0.67 13.88
N ALA A 44 8.30 -1.75 13.56
CA ALA A 44 7.76 -1.97 12.22
C ALA A 44 6.74 -0.88 11.80
N ALA A 45 5.86 -0.49 12.71
CA ALA A 45 4.85 0.55 12.47
C ALA A 45 5.49 1.94 12.27
N GLU A 46 6.46 2.31 13.10
CA GLU A 46 7.24 3.55 12.97
C GLU A 46 7.95 3.60 11.61
N ARG A 47 8.60 2.49 11.22
CA ARG A 47 9.26 2.41 9.92
C ARG A 47 8.29 2.60 8.76
N HIS A 48 7.12 1.97 8.82
CA HIS A 48 6.10 2.13 7.79
C HIS A 48 5.61 3.58 7.68
N GLN A 49 5.39 4.24 8.82
CA GLN A 49 5.02 5.66 8.86
C GLN A 49 6.10 6.56 8.26
N ASP A 50 7.37 6.30 8.55
CA ASP A 50 8.47 7.05 7.95
C ASP A 50 8.54 6.87 6.43
N LEU A 51 8.41 5.63 5.93
CA LEU A 51 8.35 5.37 4.50
C LEU A 51 7.17 6.08 3.83
N TYR A 52 6.01 6.11 4.49
CA TYR A 52 4.83 6.82 4.00
C TYR A 52 5.08 8.33 3.90
N ARG A 53 5.68 8.97 4.92
CA ARG A 53 6.07 10.39 4.88
C ARG A 53 7.09 10.69 3.78
N LEU A 54 8.09 9.82 3.61
CA LEU A 54 9.09 9.96 2.54
C LEU A 54 8.41 9.87 1.16
N ALA A 55 7.55 8.88 0.94
CA ALA A 55 6.83 8.74 -0.32
C ALA A 55 5.92 9.95 -0.61
N MET A 56 5.17 10.44 0.38
CA MET A 56 4.33 11.63 0.23
C MET A 56 5.11 12.90 -0.11
N SER A 57 6.34 13.02 0.40
CA SER A 57 7.24 14.15 0.15
C SER A 57 8.15 13.96 -1.06
N GLY A 58 7.83 13.01 -1.95
CA GLY A 58 8.55 12.82 -3.22
C GLY A 58 9.93 12.17 -3.05
N LYS A 59 10.20 11.56 -1.90
CA LYS A 59 11.47 10.88 -1.57
C LYS A 59 11.36 9.36 -1.70
N GLY A 60 10.31 8.86 -2.36
CA GLY A 60 10.23 7.47 -2.77
C GLY A 60 11.13 7.17 -3.96
N VAL A 61 11.38 5.89 -4.21
CA VAL A 61 12.34 5.44 -5.23
C VAL A 61 11.67 4.85 -6.45
N ASP A 62 10.46 4.30 -6.31
CA ASP A 62 9.81 3.51 -7.36
C ASP A 62 9.45 4.33 -8.60
N ARG A 63 8.85 5.53 -8.44
CA ARG A 63 8.58 6.39 -9.60
C ARG A 63 9.85 6.94 -10.24
N HIS A 64 10.90 7.19 -9.44
CA HIS A 64 12.19 7.62 -9.95
C HIS A 64 12.84 6.53 -10.81
N LEU A 65 12.90 5.29 -10.32
CA LEU A 65 13.42 4.15 -11.09
C LEU A 65 12.60 3.88 -12.35
N PHE A 66 11.27 4.03 -12.27
CA PHE A 66 10.41 3.88 -13.45
C PHE A 66 10.69 4.96 -14.49
N ALA A 67 10.90 6.22 -14.09
CA ALA A 67 11.25 7.29 -15.02
C ALA A 67 12.58 7.01 -15.73
N LEU A 68 13.60 6.56 -15.00
CA LEU A 68 14.89 6.16 -15.57
C LEU A 68 14.74 4.97 -16.53
N TYR A 69 13.91 3.98 -16.18
CA TYR A 69 13.59 2.85 -17.06
C TYR A 69 12.94 3.31 -18.38
N VAL A 70 11.96 4.22 -18.32
CA VAL A 70 11.30 4.77 -19.51
C VAL A 70 12.29 5.55 -20.39
N VAL A 71 13.15 6.37 -19.80
CA VAL A 71 14.19 7.11 -20.54
C VAL A 71 15.18 6.15 -21.20
N MET A 72 15.63 5.11 -20.49
CA MET A 72 16.50 4.08 -21.06
C MET A 72 15.86 3.39 -22.26
N LYS A 73 14.57 3.02 -22.18
CA LYS A 73 13.84 2.44 -23.32
C LYS A 73 13.70 3.42 -24.48
N TYR A 74 13.47 4.70 -24.21
CA TYR A 74 13.39 5.74 -25.25
C TYR A 74 14.72 5.95 -25.97
N LEU A 75 15.85 5.86 -25.25
CA LEU A 75 17.19 5.98 -25.80
C LEU A 75 17.71 4.68 -26.43
N GLU A 76 16.92 3.60 -26.40
CA GLU A 76 17.31 2.27 -26.90
C GLU A 76 18.57 1.70 -26.22
N GLU A 77 18.82 2.12 -24.97
CA GLU A 77 19.94 1.67 -24.16
C GLU A 77 19.63 0.35 -23.45
N VAL A 78 20.68 -0.37 -23.03
CA VAL A 78 20.56 -1.62 -22.28
C VAL A 78 21.16 -1.45 -20.89
N SER A 79 20.47 -2.00 -19.88
CA SER A 79 20.95 -1.97 -18.51
C SER A 79 20.63 -3.28 -17.80
N PRO A 80 21.66 -4.08 -17.47
CA PRO A 80 21.47 -5.32 -16.71
C PRO A 80 20.78 -5.11 -15.36
N PHE A 81 20.90 -3.91 -14.78
CA PHE A 81 20.20 -3.54 -13.57
C PHE A 81 18.68 -3.47 -13.81
N PHE A 82 18.25 -2.73 -14.83
CA PHE A 82 16.83 -2.55 -15.12
C PHE A 82 16.18 -3.82 -15.65
N ASP A 83 16.90 -4.65 -16.41
CA ASP A 83 16.42 -5.96 -16.86
C ASP A 83 16.13 -6.90 -15.67
N LYS A 84 16.82 -6.70 -14.54
CA LYS A 84 16.60 -7.48 -13.31
C LYS A 84 15.39 -7.00 -12.51
N ILE A 85 15.10 -5.69 -12.50
CA ILE A 85 14.10 -5.10 -11.60
C ILE A 85 12.77 -4.74 -12.27
N PHE A 86 12.70 -4.74 -13.61
CA PHE A 86 11.49 -4.47 -14.38
C PHE A 86 11.06 -5.65 -15.28
N PRO A 87 9.75 -5.87 -15.47
CA PRO A 87 8.65 -5.24 -14.74
C PRO A 87 8.61 -5.74 -13.27
N PRO A 88 8.36 -4.87 -12.28
CA PRO A 88 8.29 -5.31 -10.89
C PRO A 88 7.08 -6.21 -10.67
N THR A 89 7.31 -7.38 -10.08
CA THR A 89 6.23 -8.28 -9.67
C THR A 89 5.73 -7.90 -8.28
N TYR A 90 4.48 -7.46 -8.18
CA TYR A 90 3.81 -7.20 -6.92
C TYR A 90 2.79 -8.32 -6.64
N LEU A 91 3.22 -9.35 -5.90
CA LEU A 91 2.32 -10.44 -5.47
C LEU A 91 1.23 -9.96 -4.52
N LEU A 92 1.44 -8.82 -3.85
CA LEU A 92 0.44 -8.15 -3.05
C LEU A 92 0.41 -6.67 -3.44
N SER A 93 -0.71 -6.22 -4.00
CA SER A 93 -0.98 -4.80 -4.24
C SER A 93 -1.99 -4.30 -3.22
N THR A 94 -1.63 -3.26 -2.48
CA THR A 94 -2.48 -2.66 -1.44
C THR A 94 -2.79 -1.21 -1.73
N SER A 95 -4.01 -0.77 -1.46
CA SER A 95 -4.35 0.67 -1.46
C SER A 95 -5.33 0.99 -0.35
N GLN A 96 -5.07 2.10 0.34
CA GLN A 96 -6.06 2.71 1.21
C GLN A 96 -6.98 3.59 0.36
N THR A 97 -8.29 3.40 0.48
CA THR A 97 -9.28 4.30 -0.12
C THR A 97 -9.31 5.60 0.71
N PRO A 98 -9.11 6.79 0.09
CA PRO A 98 -9.20 8.04 0.82
C PRO A 98 -10.63 8.29 1.31
N MET A 99 -10.80 8.59 2.60
CA MET A 99 -12.11 8.91 3.19
C MET A 99 -12.73 10.19 2.65
N THR A 100 -11.91 11.10 2.12
CA THR A 100 -12.35 12.43 1.67
C THR A 100 -13.01 12.43 0.28
N GLN A 101 -13.20 11.26 -0.34
CA GLN A 101 -13.95 11.11 -1.60
C GLN A 101 -15.46 11.17 -1.32
N GLY A 102 -15.97 12.34 -0.98
CA GLY A 102 -17.41 12.52 -0.71
C GLY A 102 -17.76 13.65 0.26
N GLU A 103 -16.77 14.25 0.94
CA GLU A 103 -17.05 15.26 1.98
C GLU A 103 -17.86 16.46 1.46
N TYR A 104 -17.62 16.86 0.21
CA TYR A 104 -18.36 17.95 -0.40
C TYR A 104 -19.80 17.56 -0.71
N GLU A 105 -20.00 16.33 -1.20
CA GLU A 105 -21.28 15.75 -1.57
C GLU A 105 -22.14 15.40 -0.35
N THR A 106 -21.51 15.13 0.80
CA THR A 106 -22.19 14.77 2.05
C THR A 106 -22.25 15.91 3.07
N ARG A 107 -21.85 17.15 2.70
CA ARG A 107 -21.77 18.29 3.63
C ARG A 107 -23.08 18.65 4.33
N ASP A 108 -24.22 18.36 3.70
CA ASP A 108 -25.56 18.68 4.19
C ASP A 108 -26.26 17.47 4.84
N PHE A 109 -25.54 16.36 5.04
CA PHE A 109 -26.12 15.15 5.62
C PHE A 109 -26.06 15.21 7.14
N ASP A 110 -27.18 14.90 7.77
CA ASP A 110 -27.20 14.64 9.21
C ASP A 110 -26.46 13.33 9.55
N GLN A 111 -26.12 13.16 10.83
CA GLN A 111 -25.38 12.00 11.30
C GLN A 111 -26.09 10.66 10.99
N ALA A 112 -27.43 10.64 10.99
CA ALA A 112 -28.19 9.42 10.71
C ALA A 112 -28.06 9.02 9.24
N LYS A 113 -28.12 9.98 8.31
CA LYS A 113 -27.88 9.76 6.88
C LYS A 113 -26.45 9.31 6.61
N LEU A 114 -25.45 9.95 7.24
CA LEU A 114 -24.05 9.53 7.12
C LEU A 114 -23.84 8.09 7.61
N ASN A 115 -24.51 7.70 8.70
CA ASN A 115 -24.42 6.34 9.23
C ASN A 115 -25.00 5.28 8.28
N ASN A 116 -26.01 5.63 7.48
CA ASN A 116 -26.64 4.73 6.51
C ASN A 116 -25.89 4.64 5.17
N LEU A 117 -24.84 5.44 4.96
CA LEU A 117 -24.06 5.49 3.72
C LEU A 117 -22.68 4.84 3.87
N ILE A 118 -22.47 4.10 4.95
CA ILE A 118 -21.24 3.34 5.17
C ILE A 118 -21.08 2.31 4.06
N THR A 119 -19.97 2.41 3.34
CA THR A 119 -19.56 1.47 2.29
C THR A 119 -18.18 0.90 2.64
N PRO A 120 -17.90 -0.38 2.35
CA PRO A 120 -16.55 -0.94 2.48
C PRO A 120 -15.54 -0.33 1.49
N GLY A 121 -15.96 0.65 0.67
CA GLY A 121 -15.14 1.32 -0.33
C GLY A 121 -15.09 0.55 -1.64
N GLY A 122 -14.20 0.99 -2.53
CA GLY A 122 -13.93 0.33 -3.80
C GLY A 122 -12.79 -0.69 -3.70
N GLY A 123 -12.69 -1.56 -4.71
CA GLY A 123 -11.66 -2.57 -4.84
C GLY A 123 -11.04 -2.62 -6.23
N PHE A 124 -10.00 -3.43 -6.39
CA PHE A 124 -9.34 -3.71 -7.67
C PHE A 124 -8.91 -5.17 -7.72
N GLY A 125 -8.72 -5.70 -8.92
CA GLY A 125 -8.14 -7.04 -9.14
C GLY A 125 -6.63 -7.07 -8.84
N PRO A 126 -6.04 -8.26 -8.66
CA PRO A 126 -4.60 -8.40 -8.46
C PRO A 126 -3.82 -7.95 -9.69
N VAL A 127 -2.63 -7.38 -9.48
CA VAL A 127 -1.74 -6.93 -10.57
C VAL A 127 -0.83 -8.04 -11.10
N ALA A 128 -0.63 -9.10 -10.31
CA ALA A 128 0.04 -10.33 -10.70
C ALA A 128 -1.00 -11.45 -10.92
N ASP A 129 -0.68 -12.41 -11.79
CA ASP A 129 -1.56 -13.55 -12.07
C ASP A 129 -1.75 -14.46 -10.85
N ASP A 130 -0.73 -14.52 -10.01
CA ASP A 130 -0.58 -15.36 -8.82
C ASP A 130 -0.56 -14.55 -7.52
N GLY A 131 -1.16 -13.35 -7.54
CA GLY A 131 -1.15 -12.41 -6.43
C GLY A 131 -2.53 -11.98 -5.93
N TYR A 132 -2.52 -11.05 -4.97
CA TYR A 132 -3.70 -10.47 -4.34
C TYR A 132 -3.81 -8.96 -4.60
N GLY A 133 -5.03 -8.48 -4.77
CA GLY A 133 -5.40 -7.07 -4.70
C GLY A 133 -6.16 -6.79 -3.40
N VAL A 134 -5.66 -5.89 -2.57
CA VAL A 134 -6.25 -5.56 -1.27
C VAL A 134 -6.51 -4.07 -1.16
N SER A 135 -7.79 -3.70 -1.12
CA SER A 135 -8.22 -2.35 -0.77
C SER A 135 -8.76 -2.34 0.66
N TYR A 136 -8.55 -1.23 1.36
CA TYR A 136 -9.13 -1.04 2.69
C TYR A 136 -9.53 0.41 2.93
N ILE A 137 -10.48 0.60 3.84
CA ILE A 137 -10.94 1.90 4.29
C ILE A 137 -11.15 1.85 5.81
N ILE A 138 -10.66 2.86 6.51
CA ILE A 138 -10.99 3.08 7.93
C ILE A 138 -12.29 3.87 7.91
N ILE A 139 -13.30 3.40 8.62
CA ILE A 139 -14.64 3.98 8.63
C ILE A 139 -14.87 4.48 10.05
N LYS A 140 -14.88 5.80 10.22
CA LYS A 140 -14.94 6.44 11.54
C LYS A 140 -13.82 5.93 12.46
N GLU A 141 -14.13 5.62 13.71
CA GLU A 141 -13.17 5.24 14.75
C GLU A 141 -13.25 3.75 15.13
N ASP A 142 -14.28 3.03 14.67
CA ASP A 142 -14.63 1.70 15.17
C ASP A 142 -14.70 0.61 14.09
N GLN A 143 -14.51 0.96 12.81
CA GLN A 143 -14.72 0.04 11.70
C GLN A 143 -13.60 0.11 10.65
N ILE A 144 -13.28 -1.04 10.07
CA ILE A 144 -12.37 -1.16 8.92
C ILE A 144 -13.03 -2.04 7.88
N GLY A 145 -13.19 -1.51 6.66
CA GLY A 145 -13.65 -2.26 5.50
C GLY A 145 -12.48 -2.81 4.70
N PHE A 146 -12.59 -4.05 4.22
CA PHE A 146 -11.61 -4.69 3.33
C PHE A 146 -12.29 -5.21 2.06
N HIS A 147 -11.60 -5.05 0.95
CA HIS A 147 -11.89 -5.75 -0.30
C HIS A 147 -10.64 -6.51 -0.74
N ILE A 148 -10.72 -7.83 -0.76
CA ILE A 148 -9.61 -8.73 -1.11
C ILE A 148 -9.99 -9.48 -2.38
N SER A 149 -9.10 -9.49 -3.38
CA SER A 149 -9.30 -10.16 -4.66
C SER A 149 -8.10 -11.00 -5.06
N SER A 150 -8.36 -12.09 -5.78
CA SER A 150 -7.38 -12.95 -6.45
C SER A 150 -7.97 -13.52 -7.72
N LYS A 151 -7.16 -14.19 -8.56
CA LYS A 151 -7.64 -14.89 -9.76
C LYS A 151 -8.00 -16.32 -9.40
N LYS A 152 -9.17 -16.81 -9.84
CA LYS A 152 -9.56 -18.22 -9.66
C LYS A 152 -8.57 -19.22 -10.28
N SER A 153 -7.83 -18.79 -11.31
CA SER A 153 -6.82 -19.60 -12.00
C SER A 153 -5.47 -19.64 -11.28
N ALA A 154 -5.29 -18.85 -10.22
CA ALA A 154 -4.03 -18.82 -9.47
C ALA A 154 -3.98 -20.02 -8.50
N PRO A 155 -2.93 -20.86 -8.59
CA PRO A 155 -2.86 -22.09 -7.78
C PRO A 155 -2.49 -21.84 -6.31
N ASN A 156 -2.03 -20.63 -5.98
CA ASN A 156 -1.39 -20.27 -4.71
C ASN A 156 -2.15 -19.17 -3.95
N THR A 157 -3.36 -18.81 -4.37
CA THR A 157 -4.14 -17.72 -3.77
C THR A 157 -5.57 -18.09 -3.40
#